data_AF-A0A7C1T993-F1
#
_entry.id   AF-A0A7C1T993-F1
#
_cell.length_a   1.000
_cell.length_b   1.000
_cell.length_c   1.000
_cell.angle_alpha   90.00
_cell.angle_beta   90.00
_cell.angle_gamma   90.00
#
_symmetry.space_group_name_H-M   'P 1'
#
loop_
_entity.id
_entity.type
_entity.pdbx_description
1 polymer ?
#
loop_
_entity_poly.entity_id
_entity_poly.type
_entity_poly.pdbx_seq_one_letter_code
_entity_poly.pdbx_strand_id
1 'polypeptide(L)'
;MTDTSQGFDEYLATTAVLLSTEGMEEAAAVLRSSTPRIEETGYDNWNGGTRIWTVYLSLDAAAYAGLGTSRESLEEQIGNRLKAVLEQFTD
;
A
#
# COMPACT_ATOMS: atom_id res chain seq x y z
N MET A 1 23.14 -6.73 -3.87
CA MET A 1 21.78 -6.71 -4.44
C MET A 1 20.88 -6.34 -3.29
N THR A 2 20.65 -5.04 -3.11
CA THR A 2 19.84 -4.52 -1.99
C THR A 2 18.41 -4.95 -2.28
N ASP A 3 17.89 -5.83 -1.44
CA ASP A 3 16.57 -6.41 -1.59
C ASP A 3 15.55 -5.27 -1.58
N THR A 4 15.00 -4.94 -2.76
CA THR A 4 14.09 -3.79 -2.93
C THR A 4 12.82 -3.96 -2.07
N SER A 5 12.53 -5.20 -1.64
CA SER A 5 11.47 -5.50 -0.67
C SER A 5 11.68 -4.85 0.70
N GLN A 6 12.93 -4.63 1.12
CA GLN A 6 13.26 -4.26 2.50
C GLN A 6 12.78 -2.85 2.90
N GLY A 7 12.71 -1.91 1.94
CA GLY A 7 12.22 -0.55 2.20
C GLY A 7 10.70 -0.43 2.17
N PHE A 8 10.01 -1.29 1.42
CA PHE A 8 8.57 -1.18 1.26
C PHE A 8 7.78 -1.58 2.50
N ASP A 9 8.26 -2.57 3.25
CA ASP A 9 7.66 -2.94 4.53
C ASP A 9 7.70 -1.77 5.53
N GLU A 10 8.77 -0.97 5.51
CA GLU A 10 8.90 0.23 6.36
C GLU A 10 7.91 1.33 5.93
N TYR A 11 7.69 1.53 4.63
CA TYR A 11 6.70 2.48 4.13
C TYR A 11 5.27 2.05 4.46
N LEU A 12 4.95 0.76 4.34
CA LEU A 12 3.64 0.22 4.71
C LEU A 12 3.41 0.29 6.22
N ALA A 13 4.43 0.01 7.04
CA ALA A 13 4.35 0.16 8.49
C ALA A 13 4.12 1.63 8.89
N THR A 14 4.85 2.56 8.27
CA THR A 14 4.65 4.00 8.48
C THR A 14 3.23 4.43 8.08
N THR A 15 2.74 3.96 6.93
CA THR A 15 1.39 4.21 6.44
C THR A 15 0.34 3.74 7.45
N ALA A 16 0.50 2.54 8.01
CA ALA A 16 -0.42 2.01 9.02
C ALA A 16 -0.45 2.88 10.30
N VAL A 17 0.71 3.37 10.77
CA VAL A 17 0.78 4.26 11.93
C VAL A 17 0.09 5.60 11.68
N LEU A 18 0.28 6.18 10.49
CA LEU A 18 -0.36 7.44 10.12
C LEU A 18 -1.88 7.28 10.02
N LEU A 19 -2.37 6.20 9.39
CA LEU A 19 -3.80 5.90 9.30
C LEU A 19 -4.44 5.76 10.69
N SER A 20 -3.83 4.99 11.60
CA SER A 20 -4.33 4.88 12.99
C SER A 20 -4.36 6.24 13.70
N THR A 21 -3.32 7.07 13.54
CA THR A 21 -3.25 8.41 14.16
C THR A 21 -4.37 9.34 13.69
N GLU A 22 -4.88 9.12 12.48
CA GLU A 22 -5.96 9.90 11.86
C GLU A 22 -7.36 9.31 12.10
N GLY A 23 -7.46 8.22 12.88
CA GLY A 23 -8.71 7.54 13.15
C GLY A 23 -9.18 6.59 12.04
N MET A 24 -8.36 6.34 11.03
CA MET A 24 -8.63 5.39 9.93
C MET A 24 -8.22 3.96 10.33
N GLU A 25 -8.75 3.46 11.47
CA GLU A 25 -8.28 2.21 12.08
C GLU A 25 -8.54 0.96 11.23
N GLU A 26 -9.64 0.94 10.46
CA GLU A 26 -9.96 -0.19 9.59
C GLU A 26 -8.93 -0.32 8.45
N ALA A 27 -8.55 0.79 7.82
CA ALA A 27 -7.50 0.83 6.81
C ALA A 27 -6.13 0.43 7.39
N ALA A 28 -5.81 0.91 8.59
CA ALA A 28 -4.60 0.51 9.31
C ALA A 28 -4.59 -0.98 9.67
N ALA A 29 -5.75 -1.55 10.04
CA ALA A 29 -5.90 -2.97 10.33
C ALA A 29 -5.68 -3.85 9.10
N VAL A 30 -6.19 -3.43 7.93
CA VAL A 30 -5.93 -4.12 6.65
C VAL A 30 -4.43 -4.23 6.39
N LEU A 31 -3.67 -3.13 6.50
CA LEU A 31 -2.22 -3.16 6.31
C LEU A 31 -1.53 -4.11 7.29
N ARG A 32 -1.89 -4.05 8.58
CA ARG A 32 -1.28 -4.87 9.65
C ARG A 32 -1.59 -6.36 9.53
N SER A 33 -2.74 -6.72 8.94
CA SER A 33 -3.19 -8.12 8.81
C SER A 33 -2.85 -8.74 7.45
N SER A 34 -2.39 -7.94 6.50
CA SER A 34 -2.08 -8.39 5.15
C SER A 34 -0.66 -8.91 5.00
N THR A 35 -0.46 -9.76 3.99
CA THR A 35 0.87 -10.05 3.44
C THR A 35 1.06 -9.23 2.15
N PRO A 36 1.94 -8.21 2.15
CA PRO A 36 2.15 -7.37 0.98
C PRO A 36 2.98 -8.07 -0.08
N ARG A 37 2.70 -7.74 -1.35
CA ARG A 37 3.49 -8.15 -2.51
C ARG A 37 3.52 -7.02 -3.51
N ILE A 38 4.68 -6.73 -4.07
CA ILE A 38 4.87 -5.61 -4.98
C ILE A 38 5.33 -6.14 -6.32
N GLU A 39 4.65 -5.69 -7.38
CA GLU A 39 4.95 -6.11 -8.74
C GLU A 39 5.06 -4.88 -9.65
N GLU A 40 6.05 -4.88 -10.53
CA GLU A 40 6.08 -3.96 -11.66
C GLU A 40 5.01 -4.42 -12.64
N THR A 41 3.93 -3.65 -12.75
CA THR A 41 2.76 -3.99 -13.58
C THR A 41 2.74 -3.23 -14.89
N GLY A 42 3.63 -2.26 -15.05
CA GLY A 42 3.72 -1.50 -16.28
C GLY A 42 5.00 -0.69 -16.41
N TYR A 43 5.22 -0.25 -17.63
CA TYR A 43 6.29 0.67 -17.98
C TYR A 43 5.72 1.61 -19.04
N ASP A 44 5.58 2.89 -18.68
CA ASP A 44 5.28 3.94 -19.65
C ASP A 44 6.61 4.41 -20.26
N ASN A 45 6.73 4.33 -21.58
CA ASN A 45 7.97 4.64 -22.31
C ASN A 45 8.05 6.09 -22.80
N TRP A 46 7.17 6.98 -22.34
CA TRP A 46 7.28 8.42 -22.56
C TRP A 46 8.21 9.10 -21.54
N ASN A 47 8.87 10.19 -21.95
CA ASN A 47 9.71 11.08 -21.10
C ASN A 47 10.74 10.41 -20.18
N GLY A 48 11.50 9.44 -20.68
CA GLY A 48 12.59 8.81 -19.91
C GLY A 48 12.18 7.55 -19.16
N GLY A 49 10.92 7.15 -19.22
CA GLY A 49 10.44 5.87 -18.73
C GLY A 49 9.93 5.90 -17.30
N THR A 50 8.63 5.67 -17.09
CA THR A 50 8.02 5.56 -15.77
C THR A 50 7.64 4.12 -15.50
N ARG A 51 8.29 3.50 -14.50
CA ARG A 51 7.87 2.17 -14.00
C ARG A 51 6.62 2.33 -13.15
N ILE A 52 5.63 1.50 -13.42
CA ILE A 52 4.38 1.43 -12.66
C ILE A 52 4.46 0.20 -11.76
N TRP A 53 4.28 0.43 -10.47
CA TRP A 53 4.27 -0.61 -9.46
C TRP A 53 2.88 -0.75 -8.86
N THR A 54 2.46 -1.99 -8.60
CA THR A 54 1.22 -2.29 -7.89
C THR A 54 1.53 -3.02 -6.59
N VAL A 55 0.93 -2.52 -5.50
CA VAL A 55 0.99 -3.16 -4.18
C VAL A 55 -0.26 -4.02 -4.01
N TYR A 56 -0.07 -5.32 -3.84
CA TYR A 56 -1.11 -6.28 -3.52
C TYR A 56 -1.08 -6.58 -2.02
N LEU A 57 -2.23 -6.48 -1.35
CA LEU A 57 -2.40 -6.83 0.05
C LEU A 57 -3.19 -8.14 0.14
N SER A 58 -2.51 -9.24 0.48
CA SER A 58 -3.16 -10.54 0.61
C SER A 58 -3.75 -10.68 2.00
N LEU A 59 -5.05 -10.97 2.09
CA LEU A 59 -5.79 -11.17 3.34
C LEU A 59 -6.31 -12.62 3.40
N ASP A 60 -6.56 -13.12 4.60
CA ASP A 60 -7.34 -14.36 4.75
C ASP A 60 -8.80 -14.15 4.28
N ALA A 61 -9.48 -15.26 3.98
CA ALA A 61 -10.82 -15.20 3.41
C ALA A 61 -11.85 -14.52 4.32
N ALA A 62 -11.72 -14.66 5.65
CA ALA A 62 -12.64 -14.05 6.60
C ALA A 62 -12.41 -12.54 6.70
N ALA A 63 -11.16 -12.10 6.77
CA ALA A 63 -10.77 -10.70 6.74
C ALA A 63 -11.21 -10.03 5.44
N TYR A 64 -10.97 -10.68 4.29
CA TYR A 64 -11.38 -10.15 2.98
C TYR A 64 -12.90 -10.03 2.86
N ALA A 65 -13.65 -11.06 3.29
CA ALA A 65 -15.11 -11.01 3.29
C ALA A 65 -15.66 -9.92 4.23
N GLY A 66 -14.96 -9.67 5.35
CA GLY A 66 -15.30 -8.64 6.32
C GLY A 66 -15.24 -7.21 5.78
N LEU A 67 -14.43 -6.94 4.75
CA LEU A 67 -14.33 -5.61 4.13
C LEU A 67 -15.64 -5.18 3.48
N GLY A 68 -16.43 -6.14 2.99
CA GLY A 68 -17.75 -5.89 2.38
C GLY A 68 -17.75 -4.74 1.37
N THR A 69 -18.67 -3.80 1.56
CA THR A 69 -18.82 -2.61 0.71
C THR A 69 -17.80 -1.51 1.00
N SER A 70 -17.08 -1.58 2.11
CA SER A 70 -16.07 -0.58 2.50
C SER A 70 -14.77 -0.73 1.70
N ARG A 71 -14.58 -1.85 0.99
CA ARG A 71 -13.34 -2.21 0.30
C ARG A 71 -12.76 -1.07 -0.55
N GLU A 72 -13.55 -0.47 -1.43
CA GLU A 72 -13.07 0.60 -2.32
C GLU A 72 -12.63 1.84 -1.52
N SER A 73 -13.34 2.18 -0.45
CA SER A 73 -12.96 3.31 0.41
C SER A 73 -11.69 3.00 1.20
N LEU A 74 -11.50 1.76 1.65
CA LEU A 74 -10.28 1.34 2.35
C LEU A 74 -9.07 1.34 1.41
N GLU A 75 -9.24 0.86 0.18
CA GLU A 75 -8.21 0.92 -0.87
C GLU A 75 -7.80 2.37 -1.16
N GLU A 76 -8.76 3.29 -1.26
CA GLU A 76 -8.50 4.72 -1.46
C GLU A 76 -7.74 5.35 -0.27
N GLN A 77 -8.20 5.08 0.97
CA GLN A 77 -7.53 5.59 2.18
C GLN A 77 -6.08 5.12 2.27
N ILE A 78 -5.85 3.82 2.06
CA ILE A 78 -4.52 3.22 2.06
C ILE A 78 -3.66 3.80 0.94
N GLY A 79 -4.19 3.83 -0.28
CA GLY A 79 -3.47 4.30 -1.47
C GLY A 79 -3.06 5.76 -1.35
N ASN A 80 -3.97 6.63 -0.92
CA ASN A 80 -3.68 8.05 -0.74
C ASN A 80 -2.61 8.28 0.33
N ARG A 81 -2.68 7.56 1.45
CA ARG A 81 -1.69 7.70 2.52
C ARG A 81 -0.32 7.15 2.12
N LEU A 82 -0.31 5.97 1.50
CA LEU A 82 0.93 5.36 1.03
C LEU A 82 1.63 6.22 -0.01
N LYS A 83 0.87 6.81 -0.95
CA LYS A 83 1.40 7.75 -1.94
C LYS A 83 2.10 8.94 -1.26
N ALA A 84 1.46 9.57 -0.28
CA ALA A 84 2.06 10.69 0.45
C ALA A 84 3.35 10.30 1.20
N VAL A 85 3.43 9.08 1.72
CA VAL A 85 4.67 8.55 2.33
C VAL A 85 5.76 8.38 1.27
N LEU A 86 5.44 7.72 0.15
CA LEU A 86 6.42 7.43 -0.91
C LEU A 86 6.96 8.71 -1.56
N GLU A 87 6.13 9.74 -1.77
CA GLU A 87 6.54 11.05 -2.30
C GLU A 87 7.62 11.75 -1.47
N GLN A 88 7.83 11.38 -0.20
CA GLN A 88 8.94 11.90 0.61
C GLN A 88 10.28 11.22 0.32
N PHE A 89 10.26 10.07 -0.36
CA PHE A 89 11.43 9.21 -0.59
C PHE A 89 11.69 8.93 -2.07
N THR A 90 10.81 9.39 -2.96
CA THR A 90 10.94 9.26 -4.42
C THR A 90 10.94 10.65 -5.05
N ASP A 91 11.95 10.95 -5.87
CA ASP A 91 12.05 12.20 -6.65
C ASP A 91 11.09 12.23 -7.85
#